data_AF-A0AAW9JP36-F1
#
_entry.id   AF-A0AAW9JP36-F1
#
_cell.length_a   1.000
_cell.length_b   1.000
_cell.length_c   1.000
_cell.angle_alpha   90.00
_cell.angle_beta   90.00
_cell.angle_gamma   90.00
#
_symmetry.space_group_name_H-M   'P 1'
#
loop_
_entity.id
_entity.type
_entity.pdbx_description
1 polymer ?
#
loop_
_entity_poly.entity_id
_entity_poly.type
_entity_poly.pdbx_seq_one_letter_code
_entity_poly.pdbx_strand_id
1 'polypeptide(L)'
;MNLIQENQRTLEHIFPSYQTSEGKAQVLKETEELFTQFKQQHFLYPIRYQLKKNTFHIKLKRDYSIAPSLEVTSINEVVPVWKYKLDQELMKLEKRTKKVFLSDFGGIADGKTDCTKAFKRAFSVGYRHVILSSGTYLTRGLKIPSNVILAGEGSAETCLKLHPEAPKSEQLLTNKSHFKGNHHIQIKGISLDWNVERLTKGETTATGGIASSGITLAHVKYARIVDVVVKNPGLHGVDITSPAYSYAGDGTRSRLGSQFIWVDQIEAFGFGDDGITTHHSKNILISNCYLHHPSGLAHRTGFSNSNGIEIDDGSEHISLVGNRTAYCFGGVEIKAHETSSAASDTQIFGHFSYRDNRSYNFRHIGHHKDQDLLSQSAYGIRASFLAAYYPQKTDLYKASEPRGIVVSAYQRVVVNQFIAREEPTTNHEKVAIAIQYRARDVRIVNSQLKNYYGAKQPIKISKDTSDICII
;
A
#
# COMPACT_ATOMS: atom_id res chain seq x y z
N MET A 1 1.17 8.47 21.44
CA MET A 1 -0.20 8.84 21.02
C MET A 1 -0.61 7.82 19.96
N ASN A 2 -1.87 7.40 19.85
CA ASN A 2 -2.25 6.38 18.86
C ASN A 2 -2.13 6.99 17.43
N LEU A 3 -1.63 6.23 16.44
CA LEU A 3 -1.48 6.65 15.04
C LEU A 3 -2.72 7.32 14.45
N ILE A 4 -3.93 6.85 14.78
CA ILE A 4 -5.19 7.47 14.35
C ILE A 4 -5.21 8.94 14.76
N GLN A 5 -4.97 9.20 16.04
CA GLN A 5 -5.04 10.56 16.60
C GLN A 5 -3.97 11.46 15.99
N GLU A 6 -2.75 10.96 15.79
CA GLU A 6 -1.67 11.74 15.17
C GLU A 6 -1.96 12.09 13.71
N ASN A 7 -2.37 11.10 12.91
CA ASN A 7 -2.68 11.30 11.50
C ASN A 7 -3.90 12.20 11.33
N GLN A 8 -4.95 11.96 12.11
CA GLN A 8 -6.16 12.78 12.11
C GLN A 8 -5.85 14.22 12.48
N ARG A 9 -5.17 14.46 13.61
CA ARG A 9 -4.79 15.81 14.05
C ARG A 9 -3.94 16.53 13.00
N THR A 10 -3.03 15.81 12.34
CA THR A 10 -2.20 16.37 11.27
C THR A 10 -3.07 16.81 10.08
N LEU A 11 -3.95 15.94 9.60
CA LEU A 11 -4.83 16.25 8.46
C LEU A 11 -5.84 17.36 8.79
N GLU A 12 -6.44 17.33 9.98
CA GLU A 12 -7.37 18.36 10.46
C GLU A 12 -6.72 19.74 10.61
N HIS A 13 -5.45 19.78 10.99
CA HIS A 13 -4.68 21.01 11.06
C HIS A 13 -4.36 21.57 9.67
N ILE A 14 -4.05 20.70 8.71
CA ILE A 14 -3.70 21.09 7.35
C ILE A 14 -4.95 21.47 6.54
N PHE A 15 -6.04 20.73 6.73
CA PHE A 15 -7.30 20.82 6.00
C PHE A 15 -8.47 20.99 6.98
N PRO A 16 -8.90 22.22 7.26
CA PRO A 16 -10.01 22.46 8.20
C PRO A 16 -11.30 21.72 7.84
N SER A 17 -11.63 21.57 6.55
CA SER A 17 -12.80 20.80 6.10
C SER A 17 -12.68 19.29 6.31
N TYR A 18 -11.51 18.77 6.68
CA TYR A 18 -11.33 17.38 7.08
C TYR A 18 -11.80 17.12 8.52
N GLN A 19 -12.10 18.14 9.31
CA GLN A 19 -12.54 17.97 10.71
C GLN A 19 -13.96 17.40 10.82
N THR A 20 -14.85 17.77 9.90
CA THR A 20 -16.28 17.45 10.01
C THR A 20 -16.72 16.41 8.98
N SER A 21 -17.76 15.63 9.32
CA SER A 21 -18.35 14.65 8.42
C SER A 21 -18.91 15.33 7.15
N GLU A 22 -19.51 16.52 7.31
CA GLU A 22 -20.06 17.32 6.21
C GLU A 22 -18.97 17.77 5.25
N GLY A 23 -17.84 18.27 5.78
CA GLY A 23 -16.71 18.71 4.96
C GLY A 23 -16.07 17.56 4.20
N LYS A 24 -15.92 16.39 4.84
CA LYS A 24 -15.43 15.18 4.17
C LYS A 24 -16.40 14.72 3.07
N ALA A 25 -17.70 14.67 3.36
CA ALA A 25 -18.72 14.21 2.42
C ALA A 25 -18.84 15.15 1.22
N GLN A 26 -18.75 16.46 1.44
CA GLN A 26 -18.75 17.46 0.38
C GLN A 26 -17.56 17.25 -0.57
N VAL A 27 -16.34 17.14 -0.05
CA VAL A 27 -15.16 16.97 -0.91
C VAL A 27 -15.15 15.63 -1.63
N LEU A 28 -15.65 14.54 -1.02
CA LEU A 28 -15.87 13.27 -1.72
C LEU A 28 -16.82 13.42 -2.90
N LYS A 29 -17.96 14.09 -2.68
CA LYS A 29 -18.96 14.34 -3.71
C LYS A 29 -18.39 15.17 -4.86
N GLU A 30 -17.73 16.29 -4.57
CA GLU A 30 -17.08 17.15 -5.56
C GLU A 30 -16.02 16.37 -6.38
N THR A 31 -15.22 15.54 -5.71
CA THR A 31 -14.20 14.72 -6.37
C THR A 31 -14.82 13.70 -7.32
N GLU A 32 -15.92 13.06 -6.92
CA GLU A 32 -16.65 12.11 -7.76
C GLU A 32 -17.37 12.81 -8.94
N GLU A 33 -17.95 13.99 -8.72
CA GLU A 33 -18.54 14.80 -9.79
C GLU A 33 -17.51 15.19 -10.85
N LEU A 34 -16.29 15.58 -10.44
CA LEU A 34 -15.19 15.86 -11.37
C LEU A 34 -14.74 14.59 -12.11
N PHE A 35 -14.69 13.45 -11.42
CA PHE A 35 -14.24 12.19 -12.00
C PHE A 35 -15.24 11.63 -13.03
N THR A 36 -16.53 11.84 -12.81
CA THR A 36 -17.62 11.39 -13.69
C THR A 36 -17.79 12.27 -14.93
N GLN A 37 -17.25 13.50 -14.94
CA GLN A 37 -17.20 14.36 -16.12
C GLN A 37 -16.26 13.81 -17.23
N PHE A 38 -15.28 12.99 -16.87
CA PHE A 38 -14.42 12.37 -17.87
C PHE A 38 -15.22 11.42 -18.75
N LYS A 39 -15.09 11.56 -20.08
CA LYS A 39 -15.71 10.63 -21.02
C LYS A 39 -15.20 9.22 -20.76
N GLN A 40 -16.13 8.27 -20.66
CA GLN A 40 -15.77 6.86 -20.52
C GLN A 40 -15.14 6.41 -21.84
N GLN A 41 -13.82 6.31 -21.89
CA GLN A 41 -13.15 5.71 -23.03
C GLN A 41 -13.34 4.20 -22.94
N HIS A 42 -14.00 3.61 -23.94
CA HIS A 42 -13.97 2.18 -24.12
C HIS A 42 -12.57 1.81 -24.59
N PHE A 43 -11.80 1.10 -23.76
CA PHE A 43 -10.57 0.45 -24.18
C PHE A 43 -10.92 -0.67 -25.18
N LEU A 44 -11.13 -0.30 -26.45
CA LEU A 44 -11.39 -1.24 -27.54
C LEU A 44 -10.04 -1.74 -28.07
N TYR A 45 -9.67 -2.97 -27.74
CA TYR A 45 -8.44 -3.58 -28.24
C TYR A 45 -8.65 -4.98 -28.84
N PRO A 46 -7.80 -5.38 -29.82
CA PRO A 46 -8.08 -6.53 -30.67
C PRO A 46 -8.04 -7.86 -29.89
N ILE A 47 -9.19 -8.53 -29.85
CA ILE A 47 -9.47 -9.82 -29.18
C ILE A 47 -8.43 -10.92 -29.52
N ARG A 48 -7.81 -10.87 -30.70
CA ARG A 48 -6.92 -11.92 -31.21
C ARG A 48 -5.61 -12.07 -30.43
N TYR A 49 -5.04 -11.01 -29.85
CA TYR A 49 -3.79 -11.09 -29.06
C TYR A 49 -4.00 -11.58 -27.62
N GLN A 50 -5.23 -11.51 -27.12
CA GLN A 50 -5.54 -11.74 -25.71
C GLN A 50 -5.78 -13.24 -25.38
N LEU A 51 -6.30 -14.05 -26.31
CA LEU A 51 -6.66 -15.44 -26.04
C LEU A 51 -5.46 -16.34 -25.71
N LYS A 52 -4.26 -16.04 -26.23
CA LYS A 52 -3.03 -16.82 -25.97
C LYS A 52 -2.46 -16.67 -24.56
N LYS A 53 -2.86 -15.64 -23.81
CA LYS A 53 -2.30 -15.31 -22.48
C LYS A 53 -3.12 -15.85 -21.30
N ASN A 54 -4.28 -16.45 -21.56
CA ASN A 54 -5.15 -16.98 -20.52
C ASN A 54 -4.70 -18.40 -20.10
N THR A 55 -3.91 -18.51 -19.05
CA THR A 55 -3.36 -19.79 -18.54
C THR A 55 -4.01 -20.18 -17.22
N PHE A 56 -3.55 -21.20 -16.50
CA PHE A 56 -4.09 -21.54 -15.18
C PHE A 56 -3.86 -20.43 -14.13
N HIS A 57 -2.75 -19.68 -14.24
CA HIS A 57 -2.34 -18.65 -13.27
C HIS A 57 -2.62 -17.21 -13.72
N ILE A 58 -2.81 -16.97 -15.01
CA ILE A 58 -2.99 -15.64 -15.60
C ILE A 58 -4.39 -15.53 -16.20
N LYS A 59 -5.05 -14.39 -16.02
CA LYS A 59 -6.29 -14.02 -16.72
C LYS A 59 -6.13 -12.69 -17.45
N LEU A 60 -6.97 -12.48 -18.44
CA LEU A 60 -7.14 -11.16 -19.05
C LEU A 60 -7.80 -10.19 -18.07
N LYS A 61 -7.31 -8.95 -18.04
CA LYS A 61 -7.98 -7.84 -17.38
C LYS A 61 -9.16 -7.42 -18.26
N ARG A 62 -10.36 -7.83 -17.85
CA ARG A 62 -11.64 -7.51 -18.51
C ARG A 62 -12.53 -6.61 -17.68
N ASP A 63 -12.23 -6.54 -16.39
CA ASP A 63 -12.96 -5.73 -15.43
C ASP A 63 -12.32 -4.35 -15.38
N TYR A 64 -12.98 -3.40 -16.04
CA TYR A 64 -12.61 -1.99 -16.03
C TYR A 64 -13.60 -1.16 -15.21
N SER A 65 -14.35 -1.83 -14.32
CA SER A 65 -15.32 -1.15 -13.47
C SER A 65 -14.63 -0.17 -12.53
N ILE A 66 -15.38 0.86 -12.15
CA ILE A 66 -15.00 1.83 -11.13
C ILE A 66 -15.82 1.49 -9.90
N ALA A 67 -15.15 1.30 -8.75
CA ALA A 67 -15.82 1.09 -7.49
C ALA A 67 -16.59 2.36 -7.09
N PRO A 68 -17.70 2.21 -6.33
CA PRO A 68 -18.37 3.35 -5.72
C PRO A 68 -17.38 4.26 -4.97
N SER A 69 -17.69 5.56 -4.92
CA SER A 69 -16.96 6.50 -4.07
C SER A 69 -16.96 6.03 -2.61
N LEU A 70 -15.97 6.46 -1.83
CA LEU A 70 -15.93 6.23 -0.39
C LEU A 70 -17.14 6.87 0.29
N GLU A 71 -17.51 6.35 1.46
CA GLU A 71 -18.61 6.85 2.28
C GLU A 71 -18.09 7.43 3.59
N VAL A 72 -18.69 8.53 4.04
CA VAL A 72 -18.50 9.06 5.39
C VAL A 72 -19.56 8.46 6.30
N THR A 73 -19.13 7.75 7.34
CA THR A 73 -20.01 7.12 8.32
C THR A 73 -20.53 8.15 9.34
N SER A 74 -21.53 7.76 10.13
CA SER A 74 -22.08 8.58 11.22
C SER A 74 -21.07 8.93 12.32
N ILE A 75 -19.97 8.19 12.40
CA ILE A 75 -18.87 8.41 13.36
C ILE A 75 -17.66 9.12 12.73
N ASN A 76 -17.86 9.81 11.59
CA ASN A 76 -16.83 10.59 10.88
C ASN A 76 -15.65 9.75 10.33
N GLU A 77 -15.82 8.43 10.20
CA GLU A 77 -14.88 7.56 9.49
C GLU A 77 -15.17 7.54 7.99
N VAL A 78 -14.13 7.41 7.17
CA VAL A 78 -14.26 7.27 5.72
C VAL A 78 -13.89 5.87 5.29
N VAL A 79 -14.82 5.17 4.65
CA VAL A 79 -14.68 3.74 4.35
C VAL A 79 -15.28 3.39 2.97
N PRO A 80 -14.80 2.34 2.30
CA PRO A 80 -15.47 1.83 1.12
C PRO A 80 -16.70 1.02 1.51
N VAL A 81 -17.75 1.06 0.68
CA VAL A 81 -19.03 0.34 0.90
C VAL A 81 -18.85 -1.13 1.25
N TRP A 82 -17.90 -1.81 0.59
CA TRP A 82 -17.65 -3.22 0.80
C TRP A 82 -17.13 -3.55 2.21
N LYS A 83 -16.65 -2.56 2.98
CA LYS A 83 -16.13 -2.76 4.35
C LYS A 83 -17.20 -3.35 5.26
N TYR A 84 -18.47 -2.99 5.10
CA TYR A 84 -19.57 -3.59 5.86
C TYR A 84 -19.60 -5.12 5.74
N LYS A 85 -19.35 -5.64 4.53
CA LYS A 85 -19.25 -7.08 4.28
C LYS A 85 -18.06 -7.69 5.03
N LEU A 86 -16.90 -7.03 5.02
CA LEU A 86 -15.73 -7.48 5.77
C LEU A 86 -16.03 -7.53 7.27
N ASP A 87 -16.61 -6.46 7.82
CA ASP A 87 -16.94 -6.37 9.25
C ASP A 87 -17.90 -7.50 9.67
N GLN A 88 -18.91 -7.81 8.84
CA GLN A 88 -19.80 -8.96 9.06
C GLN A 88 -19.06 -10.31 9.12
N GLU A 89 -18.13 -10.55 8.19
CA GLU A 89 -17.35 -11.80 8.17
C GLU A 89 -16.38 -11.88 9.37
N LEU A 90 -15.78 -10.77 9.79
CA LEU A 90 -14.90 -10.72 10.96
C LEU A 90 -15.68 -10.87 12.28
N MET A 91 -16.90 -10.33 12.38
CA MET A 91 -17.78 -10.60 13.51
C MET A 91 -18.15 -12.08 13.62
N LYS A 92 -18.37 -12.77 12.48
CA LYS A 92 -18.57 -14.22 12.46
C LYS A 92 -17.32 -14.97 12.89
N LEU A 93 -16.13 -14.50 12.50
CA LEU A 93 -14.86 -15.08 12.91
C LEU A 93 -14.71 -15.07 14.45
N GLU A 94 -14.81 -13.89 15.08
CA GLU A 94 -14.67 -13.73 16.54
C GLU A 94 -15.64 -14.67 17.30
N LYS A 95 -16.88 -14.82 16.82
CA LYS A 95 -17.88 -15.73 17.43
C LYS A 95 -17.56 -17.22 17.27
N ARG A 96 -16.81 -17.61 16.23
CA ARG A 96 -16.53 -19.02 15.89
C ARG A 96 -15.17 -19.51 16.40
N THR A 97 -14.29 -18.59 16.82
CA THR A 97 -12.96 -18.95 17.31
C THR A 97 -12.94 -19.28 18.79
N LYS A 98 -12.23 -20.34 19.17
CA LYS A 98 -11.93 -20.65 20.57
C LYS A 98 -10.68 -19.89 21.01
N LYS A 99 -10.79 -19.15 22.13
CA LYS A 99 -9.63 -18.50 22.78
C LYS A 99 -8.69 -19.54 23.38
N VAL A 100 -7.40 -19.38 23.13
CA VAL A 100 -6.33 -20.21 23.68
C VAL A 100 -5.09 -19.34 23.91
N PHE A 101 -4.29 -19.63 24.94
CA PHE A 101 -3.03 -18.94 25.15
C PHE A 101 -1.90 -19.70 24.48
N LEU A 102 -0.88 -19.02 23.95
CA LEU A 102 0.26 -19.72 23.34
C LEU A 102 1.07 -20.50 24.37
N SER A 103 1.10 -20.05 25.63
CA SER A 103 1.74 -20.74 26.77
C SER A 103 1.18 -22.14 26.99
N ASP A 104 -0.12 -22.37 26.75
CA ASP A 104 -0.75 -23.69 26.81
C ASP A 104 -0.15 -24.69 25.81
N PHE A 105 0.50 -24.18 24.76
CA PHE A 105 1.19 -24.96 23.74
C PHE A 105 2.71 -24.90 23.89
N GLY A 106 3.23 -24.41 25.02
CA GLY A 106 4.66 -24.29 25.30
C GLY A 106 5.35 -23.10 24.63
N GLY A 107 4.61 -22.02 24.31
CA GLY A 107 5.22 -20.75 23.91
C GLY A 107 5.80 -20.01 25.12
N ILE A 108 7.01 -19.48 24.98
CA ILE A 108 7.72 -18.75 26.03
C ILE A 108 8.20 -17.42 25.45
N ALA A 109 7.85 -16.31 26.09
CA ALA A 109 8.09 -14.95 25.60
C ALA A 109 9.45 -14.36 26.03
N ASP A 110 10.51 -15.19 26.04
CA ASP A 110 11.83 -14.86 26.60
C ASP A 110 12.85 -14.31 25.58
N GLY A 111 12.47 -14.22 24.30
CA GLY A 111 13.34 -13.81 23.19
C GLY A 111 14.43 -14.84 22.82
N LYS A 112 14.39 -16.04 23.41
CA LYS A 112 15.43 -17.08 23.26
C LYS A 112 14.85 -18.41 22.78
N THR A 113 13.72 -18.81 23.36
CA THR A 113 13.06 -20.08 23.07
C THR A 113 12.41 -20.05 21.68
N ASP A 114 12.76 -21.01 20.82
CA ASP A 114 12.12 -21.19 19.51
C ASP A 114 10.66 -21.67 19.70
N CYS A 115 9.74 -20.73 19.56
CA CYS A 115 8.29 -20.92 19.75
C CYS A 115 7.58 -21.45 18.50
N THR A 116 8.31 -21.75 17.40
CA THR A 116 7.71 -22.17 16.13
C THR A 116 6.79 -23.38 16.29
N LYS A 117 7.18 -24.37 17.10
CA LYS A 117 6.36 -25.57 17.35
C LYS A 117 5.10 -25.24 18.17
N ALA A 118 5.19 -24.31 19.12
CA ALA A 118 4.04 -23.86 19.91
C ALA A 118 2.98 -23.22 19.01
N PHE A 119 3.39 -22.31 18.12
CA PHE A 119 2.49 -21.70 17.14
C PHE A 119 1.85 -22.73 16.20
N LYS A 120 2.65 -23.67 15.68
CA LYS A 120 2.12 -24.75 14.83
C LYS A 120 1.03 -25.56 15.54
N ARG A 121 1.21 -25.86 16.83
CA ARG A 121 0.20 -26.56 17.64
C ARG A 121 -1.04 -25.68 17.87
N ALA A 122 -0.84 -24.42 18.26
CA ALA A 122 -1.92 -23.47 18.51
C ALA A 122 -2.79 -23.22 17.27
N PHE A 123 -2.21 -23.19 16.07
CA PHE A 123 -2.92 -23.02 14.80
C PHE A 123 -3.49 -24.30 14.19
N SER A 124 -3.10 -25.49 14.69
CA SER A 124 -3.24 -26.78 14.00
C SER A 124 -4.61 -27.05 13.38
N VAL A 125 -5.69 -26.66 14.07
CA VAL A 125 -7.08 -26.93 13.66
C VAL A 125 -7.82 -25.72 13.08
N GLY A 126 -7.18 -24.54 12.98
CA GLY A 126 -7.90 -23.28 12.71
C GLY A 126 -8.98 -23.00 13.76
N TYR A 127 -9.87 -22.05 13.51
CA TYR A 127 -10.93 -21.64 14.47
C TYR A 127 -10.37 -21.33 15.87
N ARG A 128 -9.25 -20.59 15.90
CA ARG A 128 -8.52 -20.24 17.12
C ARG A 128 -8.31 -18.76 17.21
N HIS A 129 -8.52 -18.24 18.41
CA HIS A 129 -8.07 -16.92 18.83
C HIS A 129 -6.87 -17.16 19.73
N VAL A 130 -5.68 -17.12 19.13
CA VAL A 130 -4.40 -17.36 19.81
C VAL A 130 -3.97 -16.07 20.46
N ILE A 131 -3.86 -16.09 21.79
CA ILE A 131 -3.51 -14.96 22.64
C ILE A 131 -2.04 -15.10 23.06
N LEU A 132 -1.29 -14.03 22.90
CA LEU A 132 0.11 -13.89 23.31
C LEU A 132 0.17 -12.92 24.49
N SER A 133 0.89 -13.31 25.54
CA SER A 133 1.30 -12.36 26.58
C SER A 133 2.45 -11.49 26.09
N SER A 134 2.68 -10.37 26.77
CA SER A 134 3.87 -9.53 26.61
C SER A 134 5.18 -10.31 26.64
N GLY A 135 6.18 -9.77 25.94
CA GLY A 135 7.49 -10.37 25.76
C GLY A 135 7.80 -10.67 24.29
N THR A 136 8.90 -11.38 24.05
CA THR A 136 9.40 -11.67 22.70
C THR A 136 9.35 -13.16 22.40
N TYR A 137 8.69 -13.54 21.32
CA TYR A 137 8.64 -14.93 20.84
C TYR A 137 9.54 -15.09 19.62
N LEU A 138 10.53 -15.97 19.73
CA LEU A 138 11.42 -16.29 18.62
C LEU A 138 10.75 -17.33 17.69
N THR A 139 10.73 -17.10 16.38
CA THR A 139 10.04 -17.98 15.41
C THR A 139 10.79 -18.11 14.09
N ARG A 140 10.56 -19.21 13.37
CA ARG A 140 11.12 -19.49 12.03
C ARG A 140 10.03 -19.38 10.97
N GLY A 141 9.35 -18.23 10.93
CA GLY A 141 8.22 -17.97 10.05
C GLY A 141 6.94 -18.69 10.47
N LEU A 142 5.82 -17.96 10.48
CA LEU A 142 4.53 -18.50 10.89
C LEU A 142 3.54 -18.56 9.73
N LYS A 143 2.90 -19.72 9.60
CA LYS A 143 1.90 -20.02 8.56
C LYS A 143 0.51 -20.07 9.18
N ILE A 144 -0.28 -19.02 8.96
CA ILE A 144 -1.60 -18.82 9.56
C ILE A 144 -2.68 -19.47 8.68
N PRO A 145 -3.43 -20.48 9.16
CA PRO A 145 -4.53 -21.08 8.42
C PRO A 145 -5.77 -20.18 8.44
N SER A 146 -6.83 -20.62 7.75
CA SER A 146 -8.12 -19.94 7.79
C SER A 146 -8.75 -19.95 9.20
N ASN A 147 -9.59 -18.96 9.45
CA ASN A 147 -10.33 -18.79 10.70
C ASN A 147 -9.43 -18.64 11.93
N VAL A 148 -8.40 -17.80 11.85
CA VAL A 148 -7.50 -17.55 12.97
C VAL A 148 -7.45 -16.08 13.31
N ILE A 149 -7.48 -15.80 14.61
CA ILE A 149 -7.15 -14.51 15.20
C ILE A 149 -5.83 -14.70 15.96
N LEU A 150 -4.81 -13.93 15.61
CA LEU A 150 -3.56 -13.83 16.35
C LEU A 150 -3.54 -12.48 17.06
N ALA A 151 -3.50 -12.49 18.39
CA ALA A 151 -3.61 -11.29 19.21
C ALA A 151 -2.51 -11.24 20.28
N GLY A 152 -1.77 -10.14 20.33
CA GLY A 152 -0.92 -9.80 21.48
C GLY A 152 -1.57 -8.78 22.41
N GLU A 153 -0.84 -8.43 23.47
CA GLU A 153 -1.25 -7.42 24.46
C GLU A 153 -1.10 -5.97 23.95
N GLY A 154 -0.50 -5.77 22.77
CA GLY A 154 -0.26 -4.48 22.15
C GLY A 154 1.03 -4.50 21.34
N SER A 155 1.10 -3.68 20.29
CA SER A 155 2.27 -3.65 19.39
C SER A 155 3.58 -3.24 20.07
N ALA A 156 3.51 -2.48 21.17
CA ALA A 156 4.64 -2.15 22.02
C ALA A 156 5.06 -3.28 22.99
N GLU A 157 4.13 -4.17 23.35
CA GLU A 157 4.30 -5.12 24.46
C GLU A 157 4.64 -6.54 23.99
N THR A 158 4.09 -6.94 22.84
CA THR A 158 4.25 -8.30 22.30
C THR A 158 5.06 -8.25 21.01
N CYS A 159 6.18 -8.97 20.96
CA CYS A 159 7.03 -9.04 19.77
C CYS A 159 7.16 -10.46 19.23
N LEU A 160 6.99 -10.63 17.92
CA LEU A 160 7.42 -11.82 17.19
C LEU A 160 8.71 -11.49 16.46
N LYS A 161 9.79 -12.21 16.79
CA LYS A 161 11.10 -12.00 16.19
C LYS A 161 11.51 -13.21 15.35
N LEU A 162 12.08 -12.97 14.18
CA LEU A 162 12.60 -14.04 13.34
C LEU A 162 13.89 -14.62 13.95
N HIS A 163 13.99 -15.95 13.98
CA HIS A 163 15.12 -16.67 14.56
C HIS A 163 16.44 -16.31 13.85
N PRO A 164 17.59 -16.18 14.55
CA PRO A 164 18.88 -15.84 13.94
C PRO A 164 19.30 -16.78 12.80
N GLU A 165 18.96 -18.05 12.92
CA GLU A 165 19.21 -19.07 11.88
C GLU A 165 18.08 -19.21 10.83
N ALA A 166 17.07 -18.34 10.83
CA ALA A 166 16.03 -18.40 9.80
C ALA A 166 16.60 -17.95 8.44
N PRO A 167 16.23 -18.62 7.32
CA PRO A 167 16.76 -18.27 6.02
C PRO A 167 16.35 -16.86 5.61
N LYS A 168 17.11 -16.27 4.68
CA LYS A 168 16.83 -14.94 4.12
C LYS A 168 15.47 -14.87 3.40
N SER A 169 14.97 -15.99 2.88
CA SER A 169 13.68 -16.05 2.18
C SER A 169 12.46 -16.11 3.10
N GLU A 170 12.66 -16.28 4.41
CA GLU A 170 11.54 -16.50 5.32
C GLU A 170 10.64 -15.26 5.43
N GLN A 171 9.33 -15.48 5.35
CA GLN A 171 8.31 -14.48 5.69
C GLN A 171 8.01 -14.63 7.18
N LEU A 172 8.00 -13.53 7.93
CA LEU A 172 7.79 -13.65 9.37
C LEU A 172 6.37 -14.14 9.67
N LEU A 173 5.36 -13.54 9.03
CA LEU A 173 3.98 -14.04 8.99
C LEU A 173 3.50 -14.23 7.55
N THR A 174 2.85 -15.36 7.26
CA THR A 174 2.12 -15.55 6.02
C THR A 174 0.92 -16.48 6.19
N ASN A 175 -0.04 -16.45 5.26
CA ASN A 175 -1.11 -17.44 5.27
C ASN A 175 -0.59 -18.84 4.85
N LYS A 176 -1.20 -19.88 5.40
CA LYS A 176 -0.72 -21.27 5.28
C LYS A 176 -0.68 -21.80 3.84
N SER A 177 -1.64 -21.40 3.01
CA SER A 177 -1.85 -21.93 1.67
C SER A 177 -2.01 -20.81 0.66
N HIS A 178 -0.94 -20.48 -0.07
CA HIS A 178 -1.02 -19.42 -1.11
C HIS A 178 -1.89 -19.85 -2.29
N PHE A 179 -1.67 -21.02 -2.89
CA PHE A 179 -2.47 -21.44 -4.06
C PHE A 179 -3.92 -21.78 -3.73
N LYS A 180 -4.20 -22.55 -2.67
CA LYS A 180 -5.57 -22.85 -2.24
C LYS A 180 -6.26 -21.63 -1.62
N GLY A 181 -5.47 -20.65 -1.19
CA GLY A 181 -5.93 -19.50 -0.46
C GLY A 181 -6.28 -19.82 0.99
N ASN A 182 -6.49 -18.76 1.75
CA ASN A 182 -7.06 -18.82 3.10
C ASN A 182 -8.13 -17.74 3.24
N HIS A 183 -8.89 -17.80 4.32
CA HIS A 183 -9.90 -16.79 4.60
C HIS A 183 -10.06 -16.54 6.10
N HIS A 184 -10.60 -15.38 6.45
CA HIS A 184 -10.89 -15.01 7.84
C HIS A 184 -9.64 -15.06 8.72
N ILE A 185 -8.70 -14.16 8.45
CA ILE A 185 -7.46 -14.00 9.22
C ILE A 185 -7.47 -12.65 9.91
N GLN A 186 -7.23 -12.61 11.21
CA GLN A 186 -7.03 -11.36 11.94
C GLN A 186 -5.70 -11.38 12.68
N ILE A 187 -4.94 -10.30 12.56
CA ILE A 187 -3.65 -10.10 13.23
C ILE A 187 -3.75 -8.78 13.97
N LYS A 188 -3.53 -8.78 15.29
CA LYS A 188 -3.67 -7.57 16.10
C LYS A 188 -2.72 -7.45 17.28
N GLY A 189 -2.30 -6.22 17.60
CA GLY A 189 -1.60 -5.88 18.84
C GLY A 189 -0.25 -6.58 18.99
N ILE A 190 0.56 -6.59 17.94
CA ILE A 190 1.89 -7.23 17.93
C ILE A 190 2.91 -6.40 17.16
N SER A 191 4.18 -6.47 17.55
CA SER A 191 5.29 -6.06 16.68
C SER A 191 5.95 -7.27 16.03
N LEU A 192 6.46 -7.07 14.82
CA LEU A 192 7.18 -8.07 14.04
C LEU A 192 8.60 -7.53 13.78
N ASP A 193 9.61 -8.28 14.20
CA ASP A 193 11.01 -7.97 13.93
C ASP A 193 11.58 -9.05 13.01
N TRP A 194 11.81 -8.70 11.74
CA TRP A 194 12.36 -9.62 10.76
C TRP A 194 13.83 -9.95 11.03
N ASN A 195 14.47 -9.30 12.00
CA ASN A 195 15.82 -9.57 12.48
C ASN A 195 16.83 -9.49 11.33
N VAL A 196 16.87 -8.33 10.65
CA VAL A 196 17.76 -8.09 9.51
C VAL A 196 19.24 -8.22 9.91
N GLU A 197 19.55 -7.93 11.18
CA GLU A 197 20.87 -8.01 11.77
C GLU A 197 21.44 -9.45 11.80
N ARG A 198 20.60 -10.46 11.57
CA ARG A 198 21.06 -11.85 11.39
C ARG A 198 21.83 -12.06 10.08
N LEU A 199 21.64 -11.19 9.09
CA LEU A 199 22.29 -11.27 7.78
C LEU A 199 23.68 -10.64 7.80
N THR A 200 24.52 -11.01 6.83
CA THR A 200 25.84 -10.37 6.70
C THR A 200 25.66 -8.92 6.27
N LYS A 201 26.44 -8.02 6.87
CA LYS A 201 26.40 -6.60 6.55
C LYS A 201 26.68 -6.37 5.05
N GLY A 202 25.80 -5.61 4.40
CA GLY A 202 25.92 -5.26 2.98
C GLY A 202 25.28 -6.25 2.01
N GLU A 203 24.72 -7.35 2.50
CA GLU A 203 23.93 -8.25 1.66
C GLU A 203 22.60 -7.62 1.24
N THR A 204 22.16 -7.93 0.02
CA THR A 204 20.79 -7.61 -0.41
C THR A 204 19.80 -8.47 0.37
N THR A 205 18.72 -7.86 0.83
CA THR A 205 17.72 -8.53 1.67
C THR A 205 16.68 -9.30 0.86
N ALA A 206 16.47 -8.93 -0.41
CA ALA A 206 15.53 -9.61 -1.30
C ALA A 206 16.03 -11.00 -1.73
N THR A 207 15.08 -11.93 -1.85
CA THR A 207 15.30 -13.28 -2.43
C THR A 207 14.42 -13.58 -3.64
N GLY A 208 13.64 -12.59 -4.09
CA GLY A 208 12.75 -12.68 -5.25
C GLY A 208 11.33 -13.13 -4.90
N GLY A 209 10.39 -12.73 -5.76
CA GLY A 209 8.97 -13.01 -5.57
C GLY A 209 8.44 -12.39 -4.26
N ILE A 210 7.53 -13.10 -3.60
CA ILE A 210 6.79 -12.63 -2.41
C ILE A 210 7.52 -12.87 -1.08
N ALA A 211 8.79 -13.31 -1.12
CA ALA A 211 9.56 -13.76 0.03
C ALA A 211 10.08 -12.59 0.89
N SER A 212 10.63 -12.90 2.07
CA SER A 212 11.38 -11.93 2.91
C SER A 212 10.57 -10.77 3.54
N SER A 213 9.25 -10.72 3.38
CA SER A 213 8.39 -9.69 3.98
C SER A 213 8.07 -9.95 5.46
N GLY A 214 7.68 -8.90 6.18
CA GLY A 214 7.15 -9.01 7.54
C GLY A 214 5.81 -9.76 7.57
N ILE A 215 4.86 -9.32 6.74
CA ILE A 215 3.57 -10.00 6.53
C ILE A 215 3.33 -10.21 5.03
N THR A 216 2.97 -11.43 4.63
CA THR A 216 2.47 -11.71 3.26
C THR A 216 1.12 -12.40 3.31
N LEU A 217 0.08 -11.77 2.74
CA LEU A 217 -1.24 -12.39 2.53
C LEU A 217 -1.47 -12.65 1.04
N ALA A 218 -1.22 -13.89 0.63
CA ALA A 218 -1.38 -14.35 -0.75
C ALA A 218 -2.67 -15.17 -0.92
N HIS A 219 -3.56 -14.74 -1.81
CA HIS A 219 -4.86 -15.36 -2.07
C HIS A 219 -5.73 -15.46 -0.80
N VAL A 220 -5.80 -14.39 -0.03
CA VAL A 220 -6.59 -14.33 1.20
C VAL A 220 -7.91 -13.61 0.97
N LYS A 221 -9.00 -14.11 1.57
CA LYS A 221 -10.29 -13.42 1.61
C LYS A 221 -10.72 -13.09 3.02
N TYR A 222 -11.17 -11.87 3.26
CA TYR A 222 -11.62 -11.39 4.57
C TYR A 222 -10.50 -11.43 5.61
N ALA A 223 -9.68 -10.39 5.65
CA ALA A 223 -8.65 -10.27 6.67
C ALA A 223 -8.53 -8.87 7.23
N ARG A 224 -8.08 -8.78 8.47
CA ARG A 224 -7.74 -7.51 9.13
C ARG A 224 -6.37 -7.60 9.81
N ILE A 225 -5.52 -6.62 9.54
CA ILE A 225 -4.26 -6.39 10.24
C ILE A 225 -4.43 -5.05 10.94
N VAL A 226 -4.31 -5.00 12.27
CA VAL A 226 -4.56 -3.78 13.05
C VAL A 226 -3.63 -3.64 14.24
N ASP A 227 -3.11 -2.44 14.48
CA ASP A 227 -2.17 -2.17 15.59
C ASP A 227 -0.95 -3.11 15.51
N VAL A 228 -0.16 -2.93 14.45
CA VAL A 228 1.04 -3.72 14.19
C VAL A 228 2.21 -2.84 13.83
N VAL A 229 3.37 -3.11 14.44
CA VAL A 229 4.65 -2.47 14.10
C VAL A 229 5.54 -3.47 13.37
N VAL A 230 5.93 -3.21 12.13
CA VAL A 230 6.82 -4.08 11.34
C VAL A 230 8.21 -3.45 11.23
N LYS A 231 9.21 -4.11 11.80
CA LYS A 231 10.58 -3.63 11.92
C LYS A 231 11.51 -4.39 11.00
N ASN A 232 12.29 -3.64 10.23
CA ASN A 232 13.40 -4.14 9.41
C ASN A 232 13.05 -5.33 8.49
N PRO A 233 11.89 -5.39 7.82
CA PRO A 233 11.57 -6.50 6.95
C PRO A 233 12.52 -6.55 5.75
N GLY A 234 12.89 -7.77 5.34
CA GLY A 234 13.84 -7.96 4.26
C GLY A 234 13.32 -7.49 2.90
N LEU A 235 12.02 -7.58 2.66
CA LEU A 235 11.39 -7.04 1.46
C LEU A 235 10.35 -5.98 1.85
N HIS A 236 9.09 -6.35 2.04
CA HIS A 236 8.03 -5.40 2.38
C HIS A 236 7.61 -5.50 3.86
N GLY A 237 7.06 -4.43 4.42
CA GLY A 237 6.36 -4.50 5.71
C GLY A 237 5.14 -5.41 5.64
N VAL A 238 4.20 -5.06 4.76
CA VAL A 238 2.98 -5.83 4.48
C VAL A 238 2.80 -5.97 2.97
N ASP A 239 2.69 -7.18 2.46
CA ASP A 239 2.38 -7.47 1.04
C ASP A 239 1.04 -8.22 0.92
N ILE A 240 0.10 -7.63 0.19
CA ILE A 240 -1.21 -8.23 -0.12
C ILE A 240 -1.25 -8.61 -1.60
N THR A 241 -1.17 -9.91 -1.87
CA THR A 241 -0.81 -10.40 -3.22
C THR A 241 -1.62 -11.61 -3.70
N SER A 242 -1.42 -11.98 -4.97
CA SER A 242 -1.65 -13.33 -5.48
C SER A 242 -0.49 -14.27 -5.11
N PRO A 243 -0.56 -15.59 -5.36
CA PRO A 243 0.53 -16.51 -5.00
C PRO A 243 1.88 -16.23 -5.66
N ALA A 244 1.90 -15.41 -6.72
CA ALA A 244 3.10 -14.90 -7.36
C ALA A 244 2.81 -13.56 -8.05
N TYR A 245 3.85 -12.74 -8.23
CA TYR A 245 3.81 -11.57 -9.11
C TYR A 245 3.86 -12.05 -10.57
N SER A 246 2.93 -11.57 -11.40
CA SER A 246 2.81 -11.95 -12.80
C SER A 246 3.25 -10.81 -13.71
N TYR A 247 4.19 -11.12 -14.59
CA TYR A 247 4.71 -10.21 -15.60
C TYR A 247 4.26 -10.61 -17.02
N ALA A 248 2.97 -10.97 -17.17
CA ALA A 248 2.41 -11.47 -18.42
C ALA A 248 2.03 -10.36 -19.44
N GLY A 249 2.45 -9.12 -19.16
CA GLY A 249 2.20 -7.92 -19.96
C GLY A 249 0.92 -7.19 -19.56
N ASP A 250 0.85 -5.93 -19.96
CA ASP A 250 -0.32 -5.08 -19.79
C ASP A 250 -1.59 -5.71 -20.40
N GLY A 251 -2.74 -5.46 -19.77
CA GLY A 251 -4.03 -6.08 -20.07
C GLY A 251 -4.20 -7.48 -19.47
N THR A 252 -3.29 -7.93 -18.60
CA THR A 252 -3.38 -9.20 -17.87
C THR A 252 -3.29 -9.04 -16.36
N ARG A 253 -3.72 -10.05 -15.62
CA ARG A 253 -3.67 -10.06 -14.16
C ARG A 253 -3.46 -11.48 -13.65
N SER A 254 -2.74 -11.66 -12.54
CA SER A 254 -2.74 -12.94 -11.84
C SER A 254 -4.16 -13.31 -11.41
N ARG A 255 -4.43 -14.61 -11.42
CA ARG A 255 -5.57 -15.17 -10.70
C ARG A 255 -5.24 -15.27 -9.22
N LEU A 256 -6.27 -15.55 -8.43
CA LEU A 256 -6.12 -15.86 -7.02
C LEU A 256 -5.56 -14.68 -6.19
N GLY A 257 -5.85 -13.44 -6.60
CA GLY A 257 -5.55 -12.26 -5.80
C GLY A 257 -6.33 -12.22 -4.49
N SER A 258 -5.76 -11.57 -3.49
CA SER A 258 -6.42 -11.32 -2.21
C SER A 258 -7.60 -10.34 -2.37
N GLN A 259 -8.60 -10.45 -1.49
CA GLN A 259 -9.80 -9.62 -1.56
C GLN A 259 -10.48 -9.37 -0.20
N PHE A 260 -11.01 -8.15 -0.01
CA PHE A 260 -11.67 -7.71 1.23
C PHE A 260 -10.68 -7.75 2.39
N ILE A 261 -9.65 -6.92 2.29
CA ILE A 261 -8.56 -6.84 3.27
C ILE A 261 -8.54 -5.43 3.86
N TRP A 262 -8.43 -5.34 5.18
CA TRP A 262 -8.26 -4.08 5.88
C TRP A 262 -6.93 -4.07 6.64
N VAL A 263 -6.05 -3.15 6.26
CA VAL A 263 -4.76 -2.90 6.87
C VAL A 263 -4.87 -1.56 7.59
N ASP A 264 -4.82 -1.56 8.92
CA ASP A 264 -5.14 -0.40 9.75
C ASP A 264 -4.07 -0.19 10.82
N GLN A 265 -3.73 1.06 11.15
CA GLN A 265 -2.82 1.35 12.27
C GLN A 265 -1.51 0.55 12.20
N ILE A 266 -0.91 0.50 10.99
CA ILE A 266 0.39 -0.13 10.79
C ILE A 266 1.48 0.92 10.87
N GLU A 267 2.51 0.65 11.68
CA GLU A 267 3.80 1.31 11.55
C GLU A 267 4.76 0.37 10.85
N ALA A 268 5.49 0.83 9.85
CA ALA A 268 6.57 0.05 9.26
C ALA A 268 7.79 0.91 8.97
N PHE A 269 8.98 0.38 9.28
CA PHE A 269 10.25 1.04 9.00
C PHE A 269 11.39 0.06 8.77
N GLY A 270 12.48 0.55 8.17
CA GLY A 270 13.65 -0.26 7.83
C GLY A 270 13.37 -1.29 6.72
N PHE A 271 12.24 -1.18 6.03
CA PHE A 271 11.84 -2.11 4.98
C PHE A 271 12.78 -2.04 3.77
N GLY A 272 13.11 -3.21 3.21
CA GLY A 272 14.02 -3.34 2.08
C GLY A 272 13.48 -2.73 0.80
N ASP A 273 12.18 -2.90 0.55
CA ASP A 273 11.48 -2.38 -0.63
C ASP A 273 10.38 -1.40 -0.20
N ASP A 274 9.16 -1.86 0.11
CA ASP A 274 8.03 -0.97 0.45
C ASP A 274 7.48 -1.20 1.86
N GLY A 275 6.86 -0.17 2.44
CA GLY A 275 6.18 -0.28 3.73
C GLY A 275 4.95 -1.18 3.63
N ILE A 276 3.96 -0.76 2.84
CA ILE A 276 2.80 -1.58 2.50
C ILE A 276 2.67 -1.63 0.98
N THR A 277 2.51 -2.82 0.42
CA THR A 277 2.33 -3.01 -1.03
C THR A 277 1.16 -3.93 -1.37
N THR A 278 0.60 -3.74 -2.56
CA THR A 278 -0.49 -4.58 -3.09
C THR A 278 -0.19 -5.01 -4.52
N HIS A 279 -0.44 -6.30 -4.81
CA HIS A 279 -0.22 -6.89 -6.11
C HIS A 279 -1.38 -7.79 -6.52
N HIS A 280 -1.86 -7.64 -7.74
CA HIS A 280 -2.90 -8.45 -8.39
C HIS A 280 -4.13 -8.73 -7.51
N SER A 281 -4.42 -7.87 -6.54
CA SER A 281 -5.44 -8.05 -5.51
C SER A 281 -6.49 -6.95 -5.61
N LYS A 282 -7.63 -7.07 -4.93
CA LYS A 282 -8.68 -6.05 -5.04
C LYS A 282 -9.51 -5.84 -3.79
N ASN A 283 -10.18 -4.69 -3.67
CA ASN A 283 -10.99 -4.34 -2.50
C ASN A 283 -10.14 -4.40 -1.22
N ILE A 284 -9.15 -3.50 -1.15
CA ILE A 284 -8.23 -3.38 -0.02
C ILE A 284 -8.36 -1.97 0.54
N LEU A 285 -8.52 -1.86 1.86
CA LEU A 285 -8.49 -0.61 2.59
C LEU A 285 -7.18 -0.55 3.39
N ILE A 286 -6.40 0.50 3.18
CA ILE A 286 -5.20 0.82 3.96
C ILE A 286 -5.47 2.12 4.70
N SER A 287 -5.53 2.10 6.02
CA SER A 287 -5.91 3.27 6.82
C SER A 287 -5.04 3.52 8.04
N ASN A 288 -4.90 4.79 8.41
CA ASN A 288 -4.26 5.21 9.66
C ASN A 288 -2.83 4.66 9.87
N CYS A 289 -2.10 4.40 8.78
CA CYS A 289 -0.76 3.83 8.84
C CYS A 289 0.33 4.91 8.86
N TYR A 290 1.52 4.56 9.34
CA TYR A 290 2.74 5.38 9.25
C TYR A 290 3.94 4.57 8.71
N LEU A 291 4.37 4.87 7.49
CA LEU A 291 5.38 4.09 6.78
C LEU A 291 6.59 4.99 6.50
N HIS A 292 7.76 4.65 7.04
CA HIS A 292 8.88 5.58 6.99
C HIS A 292 10.25 4.93 7.03
N HIS A 293 11.26 5.68 6.58
CA HIS A 293 12.67 5.30 6.67
C HIS A 293 12.94 3.88 6.14
N PRO A 294 12.67 3.59 4.85
CA PRO A 294 13.14 2.36 4.22
C PRO A 294 14.65 2.18 4.38
N SER A 295 15.09 0.94 4.44
CA SER A 295 16.51 0.61 4.31
C SER A 295 16.98 0.63 2.85
N GLY A 296 16.09 0.30 1.91
CA GLY A 296 16.40 0.18 0.49
C GLY A 296 17.30 -1.02 0.14
N LEU A 297 17.52 -1.94 1.09
CA LEU A 297 18.45 -3.06 0.96
C LEU A 297 17.93 -4.19 0.05
N ALA A 298 16.68 -4.14 -0.39
CA ALA A 298 16.16 -5.06 -1.40
C ALA A 298 16.79 -4.79 -2.78
N HIS A 299 17.34 -3.59 -2.99
CA HIS A 299 17.78 -3.09 -4.27
C HIS A 299 19.27 -2.71 -4.28
N ARG A 300 19.77 -2.39 -5.47
CA ARG A 300 21.07 -1.74 -5.61
C ARG A 300 21.03 -0.33 -5.03
N THR A 301 22.06 0.05 -4.27
CA THR A 301 22.24 1.41 -3.75
C THR A 301 22.07 2.47 -4.84
N GLY A 302 21.23 3.47 -4.59
CA GLY A 302 20.95 4.56 -5.51
C GLY A 302 19.87 4.29 -6.57
N PHE A 303 19.31 3.07 -6.61
CA PHE A 303 18.25 2.65 -7.53
C PHE A 303 17.12 1.87 -6.81
N SER A 304 16.91 2.17 -5.53
CA SER A 304 15.88 1.57 -4.69
C SER A 304 14.54 2.27 -4.88
N ASN A 305 13.55 1.54 -5.37
CA ASN A 305 12.18 2.03 -5.54
C ASN A 305 11.38 1.96 -4.23
N SER A 306 11.98 2.36 -3.11
CA SER A 306 11.43 2.04 -1.79
C SER A 306 10.37 3.02 -1.34
N ASN A 307 9.09 2.63 -1.44
CA ASN A 307 7.96 3.51 -1.18
C ASN A 307 7.36 3.31 0.21
N GLY A 308 6.69 4.35 0.73
CA GLY A 308 5.87 4.18 1.92
C GLY A 308 4.69 3.25 1.66
N ILE A 309 3.88 3.59 0.65
CA ILE A 309 2.78 2.77 0.16
C ILE A 309 2.93 2.57 -1.35
N GLU A 310 2.90 1.32 -1.81
CA GLU A 310 2.95 0.97 -3.23
C GLU A 310 1.71 0.21 -3.68
N ILE A 311 0.95 0.79 -4.61
CA ILE A 311 -0.19 0.13 -5.24
C ILE A 311 0.27 -0.33 -6.61
N ASP A 312 0.69 -1.60 -6.68
CA ASP A 312 1.46 -2.13 -7.81
C ASP A 312 0.64 -3.06 -8.72
N ASP A 313 1.32 -3.54 -9.76
CA ASP A 313 1.00 -4.64 -10.67
C ASP A 313 -0.38 -5.30 -10.44
N GLY A 314 -1.38 -4.84 -11.20
CA GLY A 314 -2.69 -5.45 -11.32
C GLY A 314 -3.60 -5.29 -10.09
N SER A 315 -3.28 -4.39 -9.18
CA SER A 315 -4.16 -4.02 -8.07
C SER A 315 -5.39 -3.23 -8.54
N GLU A 316 -6.54 -3.45 -7.89
CA GLU A 316 -7.83 -2.87 -8.29
C GLU A 316 -8.68 -2.47 -7.09
N HIS A 317 -9.42 -1.36 -7.16
CA HIS A 317 -10.36 -0.92 -6.11
C HIS A 317 -9.68 -0.80 -4.74
N ILE A 318 -8.59 -0.04 -4.71
CA ILE A 318 -7.78 0.17 -3.51
C ILE A 318 -8.15 1.51 -2.88
N SER A 319 -8.29 1.53 -1.56
CA SER A 319 -8.66 2.72 -0.79
C SER A 319 -7.59 3.03 0.23
N LEU A 320 -7.06 4.25 0.22
CA LEU A 320 -6.07 4.76 1.16
C LEU A 320 -6.72 5.88 1.98
N VAL A 321 -6.79 5.75 3.31
CA VAL A 321 -7.49 6.71 4.17
C VAL A 321 -6.68 7.12 5.38
N GLY A 322 -6.38 8.40 5.52
CA GLY A 322 -5.74 8.94 6.73
C GLY A 322 -4.32 8.42 6.99
N ASN A 323 -3.53 8.16 5.95
CA ASN A 323 -2.19 7.59 6.09
C ASN A 323 -1.10 8.67 6.16
N ARG A 324 0.07 8.29 6.68
CA ARG A 324 1.28 9.11 6.73
C ARG A 324 2.48 8.37 6.17
N THR A 325 3.33 9.06 5.41
CA THR A 325 4.61 8.53 4.92
C THR A 325 5.75 9.50 5.18
N ALA A 326 6.96 8.98 5.41
CA ALA A 326 8.10 9.86 5.56
C ALA A 326 9.45 9.27 5.13
N TYR A 327 10.28 10.10 4.51
CA TYR A 327 11.65 9.77 4.10
C TYR A 327 11.77 8.60 3.11
N CYS A 328 10.71 8.31 2.37
CA CYS A 328 10.67 7.27 1.35
C CYS A 328 11.12 7.81 -0.02
N PHE A 329 11.28 6.92 -1.01
CA PHE A 329 11.35 7.34 -2.41
C PHE A 329 10.00 7.91 -2.84
N GLY A 330 8.98 7.07 -3.01
CA GLY A 330 7.59 7.50 -3.13
C GLY A 330 6.92 7.56 -1.77
N GLY A 331 6.16 8.61 -1.49
CA GLY A 331 5.21 8.56 -0.37
C GLY A 331 4.12 7.55 -0.67
N VAL A 332 3.31 7.86 -1.66
CA VAL A 332 2.40 6.90 -2.32
C VAL A 332 2.80 6.75 -3.78
N GLU A 333 3.05 5.51 -4.20
CA GLU A 333 3.25 5.16 -5.59
C GLU A 333 2.09 4.31 -6.09
N ILE A 334 1.51 4.68 -7.24
CA ILE A 334 0.47 3.90 -7.92
C ILE A 334 1.03 3.56 -9.30
N LYS A 335 1.36 2.29 -9.53
CA LYS A 335 2.17 1.91 -10.68
C LYS A 335 1.88 0.53 -11.27
N ALA A 336 2.63 0.24 -12.33
CA ALA A 336 3.10 -1.11 -12.63
C ALA A 336 4.47 -1.08 -13.31
N HIS A 337 5.10 -2.25 -13.33
CA HIS A 337 6.18 -2.59 -14.24
C HIS A 337 5.71 -2.66 -15.70
N GLU A 338 6.64 -2.46 -16.65
CA GLU A 338 6.38 -2.50 -18.10
C GLU A 338 5.66 -3.76 -18.56
N THR A 339 6.01 -4.90 -17.95
CA THR A 339 5.46 -6.19 -18.30
C THR A 339 4.28 -6.58 -17.42
N SER A 340 3.56 -5.63 -16.82
CA SER A 340 2.37 -5.90 -16.00
C SER A 340 1.24 -4.92 -16.32
N SER A 341 0.07 -5.15 -15.72
CA SER A 341 -1.00 -4.14 -15.77
C SER A 341 -0.80 -3.17 -14.62
N ALA A 342 -0.91 -1.87 -14.89
CA ALA A 342 -1.00 -0.83 -13.87
C ALA A 342 -2.14 -1.08 -12.89
N ALA A 343 -1.89 -0.70 -11.64
CA ALA A 343 -2.95 -0.55 -10.65
C ALA A 343 -4.01 0.42 -11.18
N SER A 344 -5.29 0.08 -10.99
CA SER A 344 -6.40 0.85 -11.52
C SER A 344 -7.49 1.05 -10.49
N ASP A 345 -8.23 2.14 -10.60
CA ASP A 345 -9.30 2.49 -9.67
C ASP A 345 -8.84 2.55 -8.21
N THR A 346 -7.97 3.52 -7.93
CA THR A 346 -7.47 3.79 -6.57
C THR A 346 -8.08 5.08 -6.04
N GLN A 347 -8.55 5.04 -4.79
CA GLN A 347 -9.08 6.18 -4.06
C GLN A 347 -8.15 6.55 -2.90
N ILE A 348 -7.74 7.81 -2.80
CA ILE A 348 -6.94 8.34 -1.68
C ILE A 348 -7.76 9.42 -0.98
N PHE A 349 -7.94 9.32 0.32
CA PHE A 349 -8.68 10.31 1.08
C PHE A 349 -7.96 10.65 2.38
N GLY A 350 -7.25 11.78 2.37
CA GLY A 350 -6.36 12.16 3.46
C GLY A 350 -5.04 11.39 3.40
N HIS A 351 -3.97 12.06 3.00
CA HIS A 351 -2.61 11.52 3.12
C HIS A 351 -1.62 12.64 3.45
N PHE A 352 -0.74 12.40 4.40
CA PHE A 352 0.37 13.30 4.71
C PHE A 352 1.71 12.66 4.34
N SER A 353 2.37 13.22 3.34
CA SER A 353 3.73 12.84 2.94
C SER A 353 4.71 13.88 3.46
N TYR A 354 5.73 13.42 4.20
CA TYR A 354 6.75 14.27 4.80
C TYR A 354 8.14 13.85 4.33
N ARG A 355 8.83 14.73 3.59
CA ARG A 355 10.22 14.49 3.17
C ARG A 355 10.42 13.22 2.34
N ASP A 356 9.38 12.74 1.67
CA ASP A 356 9.52 11.74 0.60
C ASP A 356 10.13 12.40 -0.64
N ASN A 357 10.77 11.64 -1.53
CA ASN A 357 11.30 12.22 -2.77
C ASN A 357 10.15 12.62 -3.71
N ARG A 358 9.25 11.70 -4.02
CA ARG A 358 8.03 11.98 -4.77
C ARG A 358 6.84 11.66 -3.87
N SER A 359 6.24 12.67 -3.27
CA SER A 359 5.16 12.47 -2.31
C SER A 359 4.01 11.64 -2.90
N TYR A 360 3.62 11.93 -4.15
CA TYR A 360 2.65 11.14 -4.90
C TYR A 360 3.20 10.85 -6.31
N ASN A 361 3.41 9.58 -6.66
CA ASN A 361 4.03 9.18 -7.93
C ASN A 361 3.14 8.17 -8.67
N PHE A 362 2.44 8.63 -9.71
CA PHE A 362 1.54 7.78 -10.50
C PHE A 362 2.17 7.53 -11.87
N ARG A 363 2.48 6.28 -12.21
CA ARG A 363 3.22 5.95 -13.43
C ARG A 363 3.01 4.51 -13.91
N HIS A 364 3.03 4.28 -15.21
CA HIS A 364 3.17 2.93 -15.76
C HIS A 364 4.50 2.82 -16.54
N ILE A 365 5.47 2.08 -15.99
CA ILE A 365 6.80 1.93 -16.63
C ILE A 365 6.62 1.36 -18.04
N GLY A 366 7.45 1.78 -18.99
CA GLY A 366 7.43 1.26 -20.37
C GLY A 366 6.22 1.69 -21.21
N HIS A 367 5.43 2.65 -20.71
CA HIS A 367 4.28 3.22 -21.42
C HIS A 367 4.36 4.76 -21.41
N HIS A 368 5.57 5.31 -21.49
CA HIS A 368 5.85 6.74 -21.25
C HIS A 368 6.23 7.51 -22.52
N LYS A 369 6.93 6.86 -23.46
CA LYS A 369 7.52 7.50 -24.63
C LYS A 369 6.68 7.31 -25.90
N ASP A 370 6.91 8.12 -26.92
CA ASP A 370 6.14 8.10 -28.18
C ASP A 370 6.16 6.76 -28.92
N GLN A 371 7.25 6.00 -28.79
CA GLN A 371 7.41 4.67 -29.36
C GLN A 371 6.84 3.54 -28.48
N ASP A 372 6.57 3.83 -27.20
CA ASP A 372 5.98 2.87 -26.28
C ASP A 372 4.49 2.69 -26.61
N LEU A 373 3.95 1.50 -26.34
CA LEU A 373 2.51 1.27 -26.44
C LEU A 373 1.78 2.11 -25.38
N LEU A 374 0.53 2.50 -25.68
CA LEU A 374 -0.33 3.11 -24.68
C LEU A 374 -0.71 2.08 -23.62
N SER A 375 -0.69 2.53 -22.36
CA SER A 375 -1.20 1.74 -21.24
C SER A 375 -2.69 1.44 -21.43
N GLN A 376 -3.05 0.17 -21.29
CA GLN A 376 -4.40 -0.37 -21.29
C GLN A 376 -5.03 -0.37 -19.90
N SER A 377 -4.23 -0.24 -18.84
CA SER A 377 -4.65 -0.48 -17.45
C SER A 377 -4.41 0.69 -16.50
N ALA A 378 -3.62 1.69 -16.88
CA ALA A 378 -3.32 2.84 -16.03
C ALA A 378 -4.45 3.87 -16.07
N TYR A 379 -5.49 3.65 -15.29
CA TYR A 379 -6.63 4.55 -15.23
C TYR A 379 -7.30 4.61 -13.85
N GLY A 380 -7.99 5.71 -13.60
CA GLY A 380 -8.91 5.83 -12.49
C GLY A 380 -8.19 6.08 -11.17
N ILE A 381 -7.82 7.33 -10.91
CA ILE A 381 -7.34 7.76 -9.59
C ILE A 381 -8.23 8.90 -9.11
N ARG A 382 -8.80 8.74 -7.92
CA ARG A 382 -9.57 9.78 -7.22
C ARG A 382 -8.85 10.07 -5.91
N ALA A 383 -8.36 11.29 -5.74
CA ALA A 383 -7.63 11.66 -4.54
C ALA A 383 -8.16 12.95 -3.94
N SER A 384 -8.27 12.98 -2.62
CA SER A 384 -8.66 14.17 -1.87
C SER A 384 -7.78 14.37 -0.64
N PHE A 385 -7.56 15.62 -0.24
CA PHE A 385 -6.83 15.98 0.99
C PHE A 385 -5.39 15.44 1.00
N LEU A 386 -4.63 15.82 -0.02
CA LEU A 386 -3.25 15.38 -0.21
C LEU A 386 -2.27 16.48 0.22
N ALA A 387 -1.39 16.18 1.16
CA ALA A 387 -0.36 17.10 1.64
C ALA A 387 1.05 16.55 1.40
N ALA A 388 1.81 17.23 0.54
CA ALA A 388 3.21 16.95 0.24
C ALA A 388 4.12 18.01 0.91
N TYR A 389 4.78 17.65 2.01
CA TYR A 389 5.61 18.58 2.78
C TYR A 389 7.08 18.25 2.61
N TYR A 390 7.83 19.25 2.13
CA TYR A 390 9.27 19.28 1.97
C TYR A 390 9.83 18.11 1.14
N PRO A 391 9.34 17.86 -0.10
CA PRO A 391 9.93 16.82 -0.95
C PRO A 391 11.44 17.02 -1.11
N GLN A 392 12.23 15.96 -0.89
CA GLN A 392 13.69 16.08 -0.83
C GLN A 392 14.43 15.03 -1.64
N LYS A 393 15.71 15.29 -1.94
CA LYS A 393 16.60 14.28 -2.53
C LYS A 393 16.78 13.12 -1.56
N THR A 394 16.99 11.93 -2.10
CA THR A 394 17.22 10.70 -1.32
C THR A 394 18.28 9.83 -1.98
N ASP A 395 19.07 9.14 -1.16
CA ASP A 395 20.04 8.15 -1.63
C ASP A 395 19.39 6.85 -2.08
N LEU A 396 18.09 6.65 -1.78
CA LEU A 396 17.34 5.50 -2.28
C LEU A 396 17.34 5.51 -3.81
N TYR A 397 17.02 6.64 -4.43
CA TYR A 397 16.98 6.80 -5.89
C TYR A 397 17.68 8.10 -6.31
N LYS A 398 19.00 8.05 -6.48
CA LYS A 398 19.86 9.24 -6.63
C LYS A 398 19.51 10.11 -7.84
N ALA A 399 19.14 9.48 -8.94
CA ALA A 399 18.79 10.17 -10.18
C ALA A 399 17.42 10.87 -10.12
N SER A 400 16.57 10.56 -9.12
CA SER A 400 15.24 11.14 -9.07
C SER A 400 15.25 12.56 -8.51
N GLU A 401 14.46 13.43 -9.12
CA GLU A 401 14.20 14.78 -8.62
C GLU A 401 12.96 14.82 -7.70
N PRO A 402 12.97 15.64 -6.64
CA PRO A 402 11.86 15.69 -5.70
C PRO A 402 10.62 16.34 -6.29
N ARG A 403 9.43 15.84 -5.95
CA ARG A 403 8.14 16.33 -6.47
C ARG A 403 7.05 16.20 -5.42
N GLY A 404 6.15 17.17 -5.38
CA GLY A 404 4.90 17.04 -4.63
C GLY A 404 3.99 16.00 -5.26
N ILE A 405 3.75 16.10 -6.56
CA ILE A 405 2.98 15.07 -7.30
C ILE A 405 3.52 14.93 -8.73
N VAL A 406 3.57 13.68 -9.19
CA VAL A 406 3.90 13.32 -10.57
C VAL A 406 2.83 12.40 -11.12
N VAL A 407 2.28 12.75 -12.28
CA VAL A 407 1.35 11.91 -13.02
C VAL A 407 1.94 11.59 -14.39
N SER A 408 2.04 10.30 -14.70
CA SER A 408 2.64 9.77 -15.93
C SER A 408 1.85 8.56 -16.42
N ALA A 409 1.58 8.46 -17.71
CA ALA A 409 0.81 7.42 -18.41
C ALA A 409 -0.65 7.21 -17.96
N TYR A 410 -1.01 7.64 -16.75
CA TYR A 410 -2.33 7.48 -16.18
C TYR A 410 -3.37 8.35 -16.88
N GLN A 411 -4.57 7.79 -16.98
CA GLN A 411 -5.75 8.44 -17.51
C GLN A 411 -6.81 8.61 -16.42
N ARG A 412 -7.59 9.69 -16.47
CA ARG A 412 -8.68 9.96 -15.52
C ARG A 412 -8.17 10.04 -14.08
N VAL A 413 -7.45 11.11 -13.80
CA VAL A 413 -6.89 11.40 -12.48
C VAL A 413 -7.55 12.66 -11.94
N VAL A 414 -8.26 12.56 -10.83
CA VAL A 414 -8.76 13.71 -10.08
C VAL A 414 -8.01 13.81 -8.76
N VAL A 415 -7.48 14.98 -8.47
CA VAL A 415 -6.95 15.38 -7.17
C VAL A 415 -7.69 16.63 -6.72
N ASN A 416 -8.36 16.59 -5.57
CA ASN A 416 -9.06 17.73 -4.97
C ASN A 416 -8.42 18.05 -3.60
N GLN A 417 -8.24 19.32 -3.24
CA GLN A 417 -7.60 19.74 -1.99
C GLN A 417 -6.14 19.23 -1.90
N PHE A 418 -5.27 19.77 -2.74
CA PHE A 418 -3.84 19.42 -2.76
C PHE A 418 -2.98 20.56 -2.20
N ILE A 419 -2.12 20.26 -1.23
CA ILE A 419 -1.13 21.21 -0.72
C ILE A 419 0.26 20.66 -0.94
N ALA A 420 1.09 21.40 -1.67
CA ALA A 420 2.53 21.18 -1.71
C ALA A 420 3.22 22.30 -0.94
N ARG A 421 4.11 21.94 -0.02
CA ARG A 421 4.90 22.88 0.76
C ARG A 421 6.37 22.59 0.61
N GLU A 422 7.14 23.62 0.32
CA GLU A 422 8.59 23.56 0.21
C GLU A 422 9.26 24.30 1.37
N GLU A 423 10.50 23.95 1.68
CA GLU A 423 11.32 24.75 2.58
C GLU A 423 11.74 26.05 1.88
N PRO A 424 11.87 27.18 2.59
CA PRO A 424 12.47 28.38 2.03
C PRO A 424 13.84 28.04 1.40
N THR A 425 14.01 28.35 0.11
CA THR A 425 15.14 27.87 -0.69
C THR A 425 15.50 28.88 -1.77
N THR A 426 16.78 28.92 -2.15
CA THR A 426 17.27 29.68 -3.32
C THR A 426 17.27 28.85 -4.60
N ASN A 427 17.06 27.53 -4.53
CA ASN A 427 16.91 26.68 -5.72
C ASN A 427 15.64 27.05 -6.51
N HIS A 428 15.84 27.63 -7.69
CA HIS A 428 14.78 28.08 -8.59
C HIS A 428 14.24 26.99 -9.54
N GLU A 429 14.81 25.78 -9.55
CA GLU A 429 14.44 24.67 -10.45
C GLU A 429 13.47 23.66 -9.81
N LYS A 430 12.94 23.96 -8.62
CA LYS A 430 12.00 23.08 -7.91
C LYS A 430 10.66 22.99 -8.65
N VAL A 431 10.12 21.78 -8.72
CA VAL A 431 8.83 21.50 -9.37
C VAL A 431 7.91 20.83 -8.36
N ALA A 432 6.76 21.43 -8.08
CA ALA A 432 5.75 20.85 -7.21
C ALA A 432 4.94 19.78 -7.95
N ILE A 433 4.41 20.15 -9.12
CA ILE A 433 3.47 19.32 -9.91
C ILE A 433 4.11 19.02 -11.26
N ALA A 434 4.18 17.75 -11.64
CA ALA A 434 4.61 17.32 -12.97
C ALA A 434 3.58 16.40 -13.62
N ILE A 435 3.01 16.82 -14.75
CA ILE A 435 2.11 16.02 -15.59
C ILE A 435 2.80 15.77 -16.92
N GLN A 436 3.10 14.51 -17.22
CA GLN A 436 4.05 14.16 -18.28
C GLN A 436 3.78 12.76 -18.84
N TYR A 437 4.53 12.37 -19.87
CA TYR A 437 4.59 10.98 -20.35
C TYR A 437 3.22 10.37 -20.62
N ARG A 438 2.47 10.97 -21.56
CA ARG A 438 1.16 10.50 -22.04
C ARG A 438 0.04 10.49 -20.99
N ALA A 439 0.20 11.18 -19.86
CA ALA A 439 -0.92 11.38 -18.92
C ALA A 439 -2.08 12.13 -19.62
N ARG A 440 -3.33 11.72 -19.34
CA ARG A 440 -4.53 12.31 -19.94
C ARG A 440 -5.66 12.47 -18.94
N ASP A 441 -6.55 13.41 -19.19
CA ASP A 441 -7.74 13.62 -18.36
C ASP A 441 -7.35 13.80 -16.88
N VAL A 442 -6.51 14.81 -16.62
CA VAL A 442 -6.04 15.11 -15.27
C VAL A 442 -6.69 16.40 -14.77
N ARG A 443 -7.27 16.34 -13.57
CA ARG A 443 -7.81 17.48 -12.84
C ARG A 443 -7.10 17.55 -11.49
N ILE A 444 -6.39 18.64 -11.22
CA ILE A 444 -5.88 18.96 -9.87
C ILE A 444 -6.55 20.27 -9.47
N VAL A 445 -7.51 20.22 -8.55
CA VAL A 445 -8.32 21.37 -8.18
C VAL A 445 -8.17 21.71 -6.69
N ASN A 446 -8.42 22.96 -6.34
CA ASN A 446 -8.23 23.49 -4.99
C ASN A 446 -6.80 23.24 -4.50
N SER A 447 -5.83 23.56 -5.36
CA SER A 447 -4.41 23.35 -5.06
C SER A 447 -3.73 24.56 -4.43
N GLN A 448 -2.80 24.34 -3.50
CA GLN A 448 -2.00 25.38 -2.86
C GLN A 448 -0.51 25.02 -2.90
N LEU A 449 0.29 25.87 -3.56
CA LEU A 449 1.75 25.72 -3.63
C LEU A 449 2.42 26.74 -2.70
N LYS A 450 2.88 26.28 -1.53
CA LYS A 450 3.51 27.13 -0.51
C LYS A 450 5.04 27.08 -0.66
N ASN A 451 5.68 28.25 -0.70
CA ASN A 451 7.13 28.43 -0.90
C ASN A 451 7.66 27.97 -2.27
N TYR A 452 6.79 27.95 -3.29
CA TYR A 452 7.16 27.70 -4.68
C TYR A 452 7.22 29.00 -5.53
N TYR A 453 6.97 30.17 -4.94
CA TYR A 453 6.94 31.46 -5.64
C TYR A 453 8.27 31.85 -6.31
N GLY A 454 9.41 31.34 -5.81
CA GLY A 454 10.72 31.54 -6.41
C GLY A 454 11.08 30.53 -7.49
N ALA A 455 10.28 29.49 -7.72
CA ALA A 455 10.55 28.50 -8.74
C ALA A 455 10.19 29.03 -10.14
N LYS A 456 11.04 28.76 -11.14
CA LYS A 456 10.80 29.16 -12.53
C LYS A 456 9.59 28.45 -13.13
N GLN A 457 9.43 27.17 -12.80
CA GLN A 457 8.37 26.30 -13.33
C GLN A 457 7.85 25.35 -12.23
N PRO A 458 7.10 25.87 -11.24
CA PRO A 458 6.58 25.05 -10.14
C PRO A 458 5.56 24.00 -10.61
N ILE A 459 4.95 24.23 -11.77
CA ILE A 459 4.05 23.30 -12.45
C ILE A 459 4.65 23.02 -13.84
N LYS A 460 4.88 21.75 -14.14
CA LYS A 460 5.40 21.31 -15.43
C LYS A 460 4.39 20.39 -16.12
N ILE A 461 3.99 20.76 -17.33
CA ILE A 461 3.10 19.97 -18.19
C ILE A 461 3.84 19.67 -19.49
N SER A 462 3.94 18.40 -19.86
CA SER A 462 4.64 17.97 -21.10
C SER A 462 3.70 17.96 -22.30
N LYS A 463 4.27 18.14 -23.51
CA LYS A 463 3.51 18.31 -24.77
C LYS A 463 2.68 17.10 -25.19
N ASP A 464 3.06 15.91 -24.73
CA ASP A 464 2.44 14.62 -25.02
C ASP A 464 1.25 14.29 -24.11
N THR A 465 0.86 15.23 -23.24
CA THR A 465 -0.30 15.13 -22.36
C THR A 465 -1.52 15.80 -22.99
N SER A 466 -2.73 15.39 -22.58
CA SER A 466 -3.98 15.98 -23.08
C SER A 466 -5.01 16.17 -21.97
N ASP A 467 -5.87 17.20 -22.13
CA ASP A 467 -7.00 17.47 -21.24
C ASP A 467 -6.56 17.63 -19.77
N ILE A 468 -5.58 18.51 -19.54
CA ILE A 468 -5.03 18.82 -18.21
C ILE A 468 -5.63 20.13 -17.70
N CYS A 469 -6.14 20.10 -16.47
CA CYS A 469 -6.60 21.30 -15.78
C CYS A 469 -6.09 21.29 -14.33
N ILE A 470 -5.41 22.37 -13.97
CA ILE A 470 -4.84 22.59 -12.64
C ILE A 470 -5.34 23.95 -12.17
N ILE A 471 -6.07 23.97 -11.06
CA ILE A 471 -6.72 25.15 -10.48
C ILE A 471 -6.31 25.33 -9.03
#